data_AF-A0A819CBZ0-F1
#
_entry.id   AF-A0A819CBZ0-F1
#
_cell.length_a   1.000
_cell.length_b   1.000
_cell.length_c   1.000
_cell.angle_alpha   90.00
_cell.angle_beta   90.00
_cell.angle_gamma   90.00
#
_symmetry.space_group_name_H-M   'P 1'
#
loop_
_entity.id
_entity.type
_entity.pdbx_description
1 polymer ?
#
loop_
_entity_poly.entity_id
_entity_poly.type
_entity_poly.pdbx_seq_one_letter_code
_entity_poly.pdbx_strand_id
1 'polypeptide(L)'
;MLFTFDNLFLWKKFHSWHPQAEFEGPAYKLFPPRRYNKLHDHSKEEIKSFKLKPIKVYGQVVNFDTGKPLENAKIDVWQYHPLTGYSVFGYNFRGYFLTDNQGKYEIETLIPVPYVSIRPSHIHVTVSSSGYYKLTTQLYVNPQIKTDFLNHFRPFPQHLILAVEQANKNDDIPQAKFTFRL
;
A
#
# COMPACT_ATOMS: atom_id res chain seq x y z
N MET A 1 -18.76 -10.80 -5.19
CA MET A 1 -17.55 -9.96 -5.05
C MET A 1 -17.99 -8.54 -5.37
N LEU A 2 -18.11 -7.66 -4.38
CA LEU A 2 -18.45 -6.25 -4.59
C LEU A 2 -17.16 -5.54 -4.96
N PHE A 3 -17.09 -5.09 -6.20
CA PHE A 3 -16.02 -4.25 -6.68
C PHE A 3 -16.48 -2.79 -6.56
N THR A 4 -15.76 -2.03 -5.75
CA THR A 4 -15.84 -0.57 -5.69
C THR A 4 -15.08 -0.02 -6.89
N PHE A 5 -15.77 0.72 -7.74
CA PHE A 5 -15.16 1.34 -8.92
C PHE A 5 -15.20 2.85 -8.76
N ASP A 6 -14.02 3.44 -8.65
CA ASP A 6 -13.86 4.86 -8.91
C ASP A 6 -14.14 5.14 -10.39
N ASN A 7 -14.93 6.18 -10.66
CA ASN A 7 -15.09 6.68 -12.03
C ASN A 7 -13.85 7.49 -12.42
N LEU A 8 -13.11 7.04 -13.44
CA LEU A 8 -11.88 7.68 -13.91
C LEU A 8 -12.05 9.18 -14.20
N PHE A 9 -13.15 9.57 -14.87
CA PHE A 9 -13.38 10.95 -15.29
C PHE A 9 -13.82 11.88 -14.15
N LEU A 10 -14.39 11.31 -13.09
CA LEU A 10 -14.85 12.06 -11.92
C LEU A 10 -13.88 11.98 -10.74
N TRP A 11 -12.84 11.15 -10.84
CA TRP A 11 -11.94 10.89 -9.73
C TRP A 11 -11.32 12.17 -9.17
N LYS A 12 -10.77 13.03 -10.04
CA LYS A 12 -10.18 14.30 -9.63
C LYS A 12 -11.18 15.18 -8.86
N LYS A 13 -12.45 15.20 -9.27
CA LYS A 13 -13.49 16.00 -8.60
C LYS A 13 -13.78 15.51 -7.18
N PHE A 14 -13.73 14.21 -6.95
CA PHE A 14 -14.15 13.60 -5.68
C PHE A 14 -12.99 13.23 -4.76
N HIS A 15 -11.75 13.21 -5.24
CA HIS A 15 -10.59 12.72 -4.48
C HIS A 15 -9.45 13.74 -4.35
N SER A 16 -9.51 14.89 -5.04
CA SER A 16 -8.50 15.95 -4.89
C SER A 16 -8.54 16.67 -3.54
N TRP A 17 -9.42 16.27 -2.62
CA TRP A 17 -9.46 16.79 -1.25
C TRP A 17 -8.22 16.38 -0.44
N HIS A 18 -7.53 15.30 -0.84
CA HIS A 18 -6.31 14.86 -0.15
C HIS A 18 -5.14 14.67 -1.13
N PRO A 19 -3.95 15.22 -0.83
CA PRO A 19 -2.79 15.08 -1.72
C PRO A 19 -2.33 13.62 -1.84
N GLN A 20 -2.53 12.79 -0.82
CA GLN A 20 -2.14 11.38 -0.85
C GLN A 20 -3.21 10.46 -1.46
N ALA A 21 -4.37 10.97 -1.91
CA ALA A 21 -5.43 10.11 -2.45
C ALA A 21 -5.00 9.45 -3.77
N GLU A 22 -5.35 8.17 -3.94
CA GLU A 22 -5.23 7.42 -5.19
C GLU A 22 -6.47 6.59 -5.46
N PHE A 23 -6.57 6.05 -6.68
CA PHE A 23 -7.60 5.09 -7.04
C PHE A 23 -7.58 3.85 -6.13
N GLU A 24 -8.76 3.40 -5.69
CA GLU A 24 -8.87 2.11 -5.01
C GLU A 24 -8.59 0.95 -5.98
N GLY A 25 -9.11 1.09 -7.20
CA GLY A 25 -9.08 0.03 -8.20
C GLY A 25 -10.01 -1.14 -7.85
N PRO A 26 -10.19 -2.08 -8.78
CA PRO A 26 -11.22 -3.10 -8.67
C PRO A 26 -10.84 -4.26 -7.76
N ALA A 27 -9.64 -4.29 -7.18
CA ALA A 27 -9.13 -5.50 -6.55
C ALA A 27 -9.35 -5.56 -5.03
N TYR A 28 -10.04 -4.59 -4.42
CA TYR A 28 -10.31 -4.62 -2.98
C TYR A 28 -11.20 -5.82 -2.61
N LYS A 29 -10.96 -6.38 -1.42
CA LYS A 29 -11.72 -7.53 -0.88
C LYS A 29 -12.13 -7.22 0.55
N LEU A 30 -13.43 -7.29 0.81
CA LEU A 30 -14.02 -7.06 2.13
C LEU A 30 -13.53 -8.07 3.16
N PHE A 31 -13.58 -7.67 4.43
CA PHE A 31 -13.21 -8.48 5.59
C PHE A 31 -11.77 -9.03 5.57
N PRO A 32 -10.76 -8.23 5.23
CA PRO A 32 -9.38 -8.67 5.35
C PRO A 32 -9.06 -8.99 6.82
N PRO A 33 -8.26 -10.04 7.09
CA PRO A 33 -7.91 -10.41 8.46
C PRO A 33 -6.93 -9.40 9.07
N ARG A 34 -6.89 -9.32 10.39
CA ARG A 34 -5.80 -8.65 11.09
C ARG A 34 -4.51 -9.42 10.84
N ARG A 35 -3.45 -8.72 10.45
CA ARG A 35 -2.10 -9.26 10.27
C ARG A 35 -1.19 -8.70 11.36
N TYR A 36 -0.10 -9.41 11.63
CA TYR A 36 0.98 -8.95 12.51
C TYR A 36 2.30 -9.10 11.76
N ASN A 37 3.02 -8.00 11.60
CA ASN A 37 4.31 -7.87 10.92
C ASN A 37 4.33 -8.19 9.41
N LYS A 38 3.67 -9.25 8.92
CA LYS A 38 3.74 -9.73 7.52
C LYS A 38 2.40 -9.71 6.80
N LEU A 39 2.41 -9.31 5.53
CA LEU A 39 1.22 -9.27 4.67
C LEU A 39 1.00 -10.58 3.87
N HIS A 40 2.04 -11.40 3.71
CA HIS A 40 2.01 -12.63 2.91
C HIS A 40 2.16 -13.89 3.74
N ASP A 41 1.71 -15.00 3.18
CA ASP A 41 1.74 -16.32 3.81
C ASP A 41 3.00 -17.14 3.46
N HIS A 42 3.91 -16.59 2.63
CA HIS A 42 5.10 -17.31 2.19
C HIS A 42 6.10 -17.65 3.30
N SER A 43 6.64 -18.87 3.21
CA SER A 43 7.76 -19.31 4.03
C SER A 43 9.10 -18.70 3.56
N LYS A 44 10.14 -18.79 4.40
CA LYS A 44 11.49 -18.32 4.02
C LYS A 44 12.06 -19.14 2.86
N GLU A 45 11.76 -20.43 2.83
CA GLU A 45 12.18 -21.38 1.80
C GLU A 45 11.52 -21.05 0.46
N GLU A 46 10.22 -20.73 0.46
CA GLU A 46 9.51 -20.28 -0.74
C GLU A 46 10.08 -18.96 -1.25
N ILE A 47 10.32 -17.98 -0.36
CA ILE A 47 10.95 -16.70 -0.73
C ILE A 47 12.28 -16.94 -1.44
N LYS A 48 13.13 -17.83 -0.89
CA LYS A 48 14.43 -18.17 -1.49
C LYS A 48 14.28 -18.92 -2.81
N SER A 49 13.43 -19.94 -2.86
CA SER A 49 13.22 -20.80 -4.03
C SER A 49 12.68 -20.00 -5.22
N PHE A 50 11.70 -19.15 -4.98
CA PHE A 50 11.09 -18.28 -5.99
C PHE A 50 11.85 -16.97 -6.22
N LYS A 51 12.98 -16.76 -5.53
CA LYS A 51 13.80 -15.54 -5.61
C LYS A 51 12.97 -14.26 -5.38
N LEU A 52 12.00 -14.35 -4.47
CA LEU A 52 11.16 -13.23 -4.08
C LEU A 52 11.97 -12.25 -3.24
N LYS A 53 11.64 -10.96 -3.34
CA LYS A 53 12.38 -9.89 -2.67
C LYS A 53 11.50 -9.26 -1.58
N PRO A 54 11.76 -9.52 -0.29
CA PRO A 54 11.05 -8.85 0.80
C PRO A 54 11.33 -7.34 0.81
N ILE A 55 10.38 -6.58 1.35
CA ILE A 55 10.51 -5.16 1.67
C ILE A 55 9.71 -4.86 2.94
N LYS A 56 10.25 -4.00 3.79
CA LYS A 56 9.56 -3.47 4.96
C LYS A 56 9.11 -2.04 4.70
N VAL A 57 7.81 -1.79 4.78
CA VAL A 57 7.23 -0.45 4.75
C VAL A 57 6.86 -0.06 6.16
N TYR A 58 7.38 1.05 6.64
CA TYR A 58 7.14 1.51 8.01
C TYR A 58 6.92 3.01 8.06
N GLY A 59 6.39 3.49 9.18
CA GLY A 59 6.27 4.92 9.43
C GLY A 59 5.16 5.24 10.39
N GLN A 60 4.41 6.31 10.14
CA GLN A 60 3.36 6.79 11.04
C GLN A 60 2.07 7.17 10.30
N VAL A 61 0.96 7.05 11.01
CA VAL A 61 -0.30 7.74 10.69
C VAL A 61 -0.43 8.93 11.63
N VAL A 62 -0.62 10.11 11.07
CA VAL A 62 -0.76 11.37 11.82
C VAL A 62 -1.99 12.15 11.36
N ASN A 63 -2.50 13.03 12.21
CA ASN A 63 -3.51 14.00 11.81
C ASN A 63 -2.91 15.00 10.79
N PHE A 64 -3.67 15.32 9.76
CA PHE A 64 -3.23 16.13 8.62
C PHE A 64 -2.82 17.54 9.02
N ASP A 65 -3.62 18.22 9.84
CA ASP A 65 -3.41 19.63 10.19
C ASP A 65 -2.38 19.81 11.32
N THR A 66 -2.44 18.96 12.33
CA THR A 66 -1.68 19.11 13.59
C THR A 66 -0.40 18.29 13.61
N GLY A 67 -0.27 17.27 12.75
CA GLY A 67 0.85 16.33 12.76
C GLY A 67 0.90 15.39 13.97
N LYS A 68 -0.12 15.40 14.84
CA LYS A 68 -0.19 14.51 16.01
C LYS A 68 -0.37 13.05 15.58
N PRO A 69 0.30 12.08 16.23
CA PRO A 69 0.16 10.67 15.92
C PRO A 69 -1.26 10.16 16.20
N LEU A 70 -1.73 9.22 15.37
CA LEU A 70 -3.03 8.58 15.53
C LEU A 70 -2.86 7.11 15.93
N GLU A 71 -3.19 6.82 17.19
CA GLU A 71 -3.24 5.46 17.72
C GLU A 71 -4.44 4.68 17.16
N ASN A 72 -4.28 3.36 17.01
CA ASN A 72 -5.33 2.44 16.54
C ASN A 72 -5.90 2.80 15.15
N ALA A 73 -5.17 3.60 14.36
CA ALA A 73 -5.51 3.82 12.97
C ALA A 73 -5.33 2.51 12.20
N LYS A 74 -6.36 2.13 11.44
CA LYS A 74 -6.38 0.92 10.63
C LYS A 74 -5.74 1.18 9.29
N ILE A 75 -4.72 0.38 8.97
CA ILE A 75 -4.01 0.37 7.69
C ILE A 75 -4.38 -0.94 6.99
N ASP A 76 -5.34 -0.87 6.07
CA ASP A 76 -5.84 -1.99 5.26
C ASP A 76 -5.07 -2.06 3.95
N VAL A 77 -4.44 -3.20 3.66
CA VAL A 77 -3.43 -3.34 2.60
C VAL A 77 -3.80 -4.49 1.69
N TRP A 78 -3.69 -4.27 0.38
CA TRP A 78 -3.74 -5.33 -0.62
C TRP A 78 -2.75 -5.09 -1.74
N GLN A 79 -2.22 -6.19 -2.28
CA GLN A 79 -1.16 -6.14 -3.27
C GLN A 79 -1.32 -7.23 -4.33
N TYR A 80 -0.85 -6.94 -5.55
CA TYR A 80 -0.70 -7.92 -6.61
C TYR A 80 0.52 -8.82 -6.35
N HIS A 81 0.31 -10.13 -6.23
CA HIS A 81 1.40 -11.07 -6.02
C HIS A 81 2.27 -11.20 -7.30
N PRO A 82 3.61 -11.23 -7.18
CA PRO A 82 4.55 -11.39 -8.31
C PRO A 82 4.27 -12.54 -9.30
N LEU A 83 3.97 -13.74 -8.78
CA LEU A 83 3.72 -14.95 -9.55
C LEU A 83 2.23 -15.26 -9.82
N THR A 84 1.35 -15.04 -8.84
CA THR A 84 -0.04 -15.55 -8.88
C THR A 84 -1.10 -14.45 -9.03
N GLY A 85 -0.69 -13.18 -9.01
CA GLY A 85 -1.57 -12.03 -9.09
C GLY A 85 -2.42 -11.78 -7.84
N TYR A 86 -3.58 -11.13 -7.98
CA TYR A 86 -4.43 -10.88 -6.82
C TYR A 86 -5.04 -12.18 -6.31
N SER A 87 -4.90 -12.45 -5.01
CA SER A 87 -5.58 -13.56 -4.35
C SER A 87 -7.10 -13.43 -4.53
N VAL A 88 -7.68 -14.43 -5.23
CA VAL A 88 -9.13 -14.62 -5.40
C VAL A 88 -9.67 -15.45 -4.22
N PHE A 89 -9.00 -16.58 -3.95
CA PHE A 89 -9.26 -17.46 -2.80
C PHE A 89 -8.29 -17.13 -1.65
N GLY A 90 -8.81 -17.04 -0.43
CA GLY A 90 -8.02 -16.64 0.75
C GLY A 90 -7.71 -15.13 0.82
N TYR A 91 -6.70 -14.78 1.61
CA TYR A 91 -6.26 -13.40 1.86
C TYR A 91 -4.74 -13.24 1.77
N ASN A 92 -4.02 -14.10 1.04
CA ASN A 92 -2.59 -13.89 0.81
C ASN A 92 -2.39 -12.52 0.13
N PHE A 93 -1.39 -11.75 0.59
CA PHE A 93 -1.19 -10.34 0.20
C PHE A 93 -2.36 -9.40 0.53
N ARG A 94 -3.18 -9.74 1.52
CA ARG A 94 -4.31 -8.92 2.00
C ARG A 94 -4.40 -8.98 3.51
N GLY A 95 -4.70 -7.84 4.14
CA GLY A 95 -4.83 -7.78 5.58
C GLY A 95 -4.79 -6.35 6.09
N TYR A 96 -5.15 -6.17 7.36
CA TYR A 96 -4.99 -4.88 8.01
C TYR A 96 -4.10 -4.93 9.24
N PHE A 97 -3.50 -3.79 9.52
CA PHE A 97 -2.65 -3.52 10.68
C PHE A 97 -3.25 -2.36 11.47
N LEU A 98 -2.85 -2.23 12.73
CA LEU A 98 -3.20 -1.10 13.59
C LEU A 98 -1.92 -0.38 13.99
N THR A 99 -1.98 0.95 14.06
CA THR A 99 -0.90 1.74 14.61
C THR A 99 -0.81 1.59 16.13
N ASP A 100 0.41 1.73 16.65
CA ASP A 100 0.66 1.82 18.09
C ASP A 100 0.27 3.19 18.68
N ASN A 101 0.50 3.38 19.98
CA ASN A 101 0.21 4.63 20.69
C ASN A 101 1.02 5.86 20.21
N GLN A 102 2.06 5.66 19.41
CA GLN A 102 2.83 6.71 18.74
C GLN A 102 2.45 6.83 17.27
N GLY A 103 1.34 6.22 16.86
CA GLY A 103 0.84 6.23 15.49
C GLY A 103 1.72 5.42 14.53
N LYS A 104 2.66 4.61 15.02
CA LYS A 104 3.62 3.89 14.18
C LYS A 104 3.05 2.60 13.65
N TYR A 105 3.50 2.21 12.46
CA TYR A 105 3.19 0.93 11.84
C TYR A 105 4.43 0.32 11.18
N GLU A 106 4.39 -0.99 11.00
CA GLU A 106 5.36 -1.76 10.24
C GLU A 106 4.65 -2.87 9.45
N ILE A 107 4.99 -3.00 8.17
CA ILE A 107 4.46 -4.01 7.25
C ILE A 107 5.62 -4.60 6.45
N GLU A 108 5.93 -5.86 6.67
CA GLU A 108 6.77 -6.67 5.80
C GLU A 108 5.90 -7.29 4.70
N THR A 109 6.29 -7.08 3.46
CA THR A 109 5.68 -7.67 2.26
C THR A 109 6.78 -8.04 1.27
N LEU A 110 6.41 -8.33 0.02
CA LEU A 110 7.33 -8.47 -1.09
C LEU A 110 7.29 -7.24 -1.98
N ILE A 111 8.41 -6.91 -2.62
CA ILE A 111 8.48 -5.88 -3.65
C ILE A 111 7.43 -6.22 -4.73
N PRO A 112 6.43 -5.34 -4.97
CA PRO A 112 5.42 -5.59 -5.99
C PRO A 112 6.03 -5.60 -7.39
N VAL A 113 5.36 -6.29 -8.30
CA VAL A 113 5.66 -6.25 -9.75
C VAL A 113 4.64 -5.37 -10.47
N PRO A 114 4.97 -4.83 -11.66
CA PRO A 114 3.99 -4.15 -12.50
C PRO A 114 2.76 -5.02 -12.78
N TYR A 115 1.57 -4.44 -12.68
CA TYR A 115 0.34 -5.15 -13.03
C TYR A 115 0.16 -5.13 -14.54
N VAL A 116 0.26 -6.31 -15.16
CA VAL A 116 0.12 -6.59 -16.61
C VAL A 116 0.81 -5.56 -17.52
N SER A 117 1.94 -5.01 -17.07
CA SER A 117 2.73 -3.98 -17.75
C SER A 117 2.02 -2.65 -18.03
N ILE A 118 0.81 -2.43 -17.50
CA ILE A 118 0.00 -1.21 -17.69
C ILE A 118 -0.03 -0.30 -16.47
N ARG A 119 0.27 -0.84 -15.29
CA ARG A 119 0.41 -0.08 -14.04
C ARG A 119 1.80 -0.32 -13.45
N PRO A 120 2.45 0.71 -12.89
CA PRO A 120 3.71 0.54 -12.14
C PRO A 120 3.52 -0.41 -10.96
N SER A 121 4.60 -0.91 -10.38
CA SER A 121 4.50 -1.73 -9.17
C SER A 121 4.02 -0.88 -7.99
N HIS A 122 2.96 -1.34 -7.32
CA HIS A 122 2.32 -0.60 -6.25
C HIS A 122 1.74 -1.49 -5.15
N ILE A 123 1.55 -0.89 -3.98
CA ILE A 123 0.87 -1.44 -2.81
C ILE A 123 -0.36 -0.58 -2.59
N HIS A 124 -1.55 -1.16 -2.58
CA HIS A 124 -2.75 -0.41 -2.24
C HIS A 124 -2.91 -0.33 -0.73
N VAL A 125 -3.34 0.83 -0.25
CA VAL A 125 -3.56 1.07 1.17
C VAL A 125 -4.83 1.88 1.35
N THR A 126 -5.64 1.48 2.33
CA THR A 126 -6.70 2.31 2.89
C THR A 126 -6.39 2.57 4.35
N VAL A 127 -6.34 3.84 4.74
CA VAL A 127 -6.08 4.29 6.10
C VAL A 127 -7.35 4.89 6.69
N SER A 128 -7.71 4.48 7.90
CA SER A 128 -8.90 4.97 8.59
C SER A 128 -8.67 5.09 10.08
N SER A 129 -9.30 6.07 10.71
CA SER A 129 -9.34 6.22 12.16
C SER A 129 -10.68 6.84 12.56
N SER A 130 -11.11 6.63 13.80
CA SER A 130 -12.39 7.15 14.30
C SER A 130 -12.40 8.68 14.25
N GLY A 131 -13.41 9.27 13.60
CA GLY A 131 -13.53 10.72 13.43
C GLY A 131 -12.77 11.31 12.24
N TYR A 132 -12.11 10.48 11.42
CA TYR A 132 -11.36 10.92 10.24
C TYR A 132 -11.98 10.40 8.94
N TYR A 133 -11.83 11.17 7.87
CA TYR A 133 -12.15 10.67 6.53
C TYR A 133 -11.18 9.57 6.14
N LYS A 134 -11.72 8.49 5.55
CA LYS A 134 -10.93 7.36 5.07
C LYS A 134 -10.07 7.80 3.88
N LEU A 135 -8.76 7.57 3.97
CA LEU A 135 -7.82 7.81 2.87
C LEU A 135 -7.59 6.50 2.11
N THR A 136 -7.95 6.46 0.83
CA THR A 136 -7.50 5.40 -0.08
C THR A 136 -6.30 5.91 -0.90
N THR A 137 -5.22 5.14 -0.95
CA THR A 137 -3.96 5.52 -1.60
C THR A 137 -3.24 4.32 -2.23
N GLN A 138 -2.14 4.59 -2.95
CA GLN A 138 -1.23 3.61 -3.51
C GLN A 138 0.22 4.06 -3.27
N LEU A 139 1.08 3.14 -2.83
CA LEU A 139 2.52 3.37 -2.66
C LEU A 139 3.30 2.70 -3.79
N TYR A 140 4.21 3.42 -4.44
CA TYR A 140 4.91 2.96 -5.65
C TYR A 140 6.38 2.61 -5.35
N VAL A 141 6.89 1.49 -5.85
CA VAL A 141 8.24 0.98 -5.50
C VAL A 141 9.24 1.03 -6.67
N ASN A 142 8.79 1.10 -7.92
CA ASN A 142 9.65 1.10 -9.11
C ASN A 142 9.11 2.08 -10.18
N PRO A 143 9.92 3.04 -10.69
CA PRO A 143 9.43 4.28 -11.31
C PRO A 143 8.88 4.19 -12.75
N GLN A 144 8.25 3.09 -13.15
CA GLN A 144 7.44 3.06 -14.39
C GLN A 144 6.14 3.90 -14.29
N ILE A 145 6.01 4.68 -13.24
CA ILE A 145 4.86 5.53 -12.95
C ILE A 145 4.68 6.67 -13.95
N LYS A 146 5.75 7.10 -14.64
CA LYS A 146 5.65 8.15 -15.67
C LYS A 146 4.73 7.74 -16.82
N THR A 147 4.67 6.45 -17.12
CA THR A 147 3.84 5.87 -18.19
C THR A 147 2.54 5.26 -17.66
N ASP A 148 2.20 5.46 -16.37
CA ASP A 148 0.91 5.00 -15.83
C ASP A 148 -0.23 5.71 -16.54
N PHE A 149 -1.13 4.94 -17.18
CA PHE A 149 -2.27 5.50 -17.91
C PHE A 149 -3.17 6.35 -17.00
N LEU A 150 -3.21 6.07 -15.69
CA LEU A 150 -4.00 6.83 -14.73
C LEU A 150 -3.55 8.29 -14.63
N ASN A 151 -2.33 8.64 -15.04
CA ASN A 151 -1.85 10.03 -15.05
C ASN A 151 -2.69 10.97 -15.93
N HIS A 152 -3.54 10.43 -16.83
CA HIS A 152 -4.52 11.24 -17.57
C HIS A 152 -5.70 11.70 -16.70
N PHE A 153 -5.95 11.03 -15.58
CA PHE A 153 -7.13 11.19 -14.74
C PHE A 153 -6.81 11.73 -13.33
N ARG A 154 -5.53 11.76 -12.95
CA ARG A 154 -5.05 12.25 -11.64
C ARG A 154 -3.74 13.05 -11.79
N PRO A 155 -3.41 13.92 -10.81
CA PRO A 155 -2.09 14.54 -10.74
C PRO A 155 -0.96 13.50 -10.62
N PHE A 156 0.24 13.84 -11.11
CA PHE A 156 1.39 12.95 -10.99
C PHE A 156 1.79 12.74 -9.50
N PRO A 157 1.81 11.50 -9.00
CA PRO A 157 1.87 11.20 -7.56
C PRO A 157 3.30 11.07 -7.03
N GLN A 158 4.17 12.03 -7.31
CA GLN A 158 5.60 11.88 -7.05
C GLN A 158 5.91 11.58 -5.56
N HIS A 159 5.14 12.16 -4.65
CA HIS A 159 5.25 11.97 -3.20
C HIS A 159 4.76 10.61 -2.70
N LEU A 160 4.18 9.76 -3.56
CA LEU A 160 3.78 8.40 -3.23
C LEU A 160 4.80 7.34 -3.70
N ILE A 161 5.91 7.79 -4.30
CA ILE A 161 7.03 6.92 -4.67
C ILE A 161 7.88 6.68 -3.41
N LEU A 162 8.01 5.42 -3.03
CA LEU A 162 8.82 4.99 -1.90
C LEU A 162 10.30 5.08 -2.23
N ALA A 163 11.05 5.80 -1.39
CA ALA A 163 12.49 5.72 -1.36
C ALA A 163 12.88 4.41 -0.63
N VAL A 164 13.29 3.41 -1.41
CA VAL A 164 13.74 2.12 -0.86
C VAL A 164 15.21 2.23 -0.49
N GLU A 165 15.49 2.21 0.81
CA GLU A 165 16.84 2.13 1.36
C GLU A 165 17.32 0.68 1.28
N GLN A 166 18.50 0.48 0.71
CA GLN A 166 19.11 -0.85 0.67
C GLN A 166 19.53 -1.26 2.08
N ALA A 167 19.41 -2.56 2.35
CA ALA A 167 19.86 -3.15 3.60
C ALA A 167 21.37 -2.96 3.79
N ASN A 168 21.77 -2.44 4.96
CA ASN A 168 23.16 -2.12 5.28
C ASN A 168 24.06 -3.37 5.46
N LYS A 169 23.48 -4.58 5.56
CA LYS A 169 24.17 -5.88 5.72
C LYS A 169 23.42 -7.00 5.00
N ASN A 170 24.13 -8.07 4.63
CA ASN A 170 23.69 -9.18 3.77
C ASN A 170 22.40 -9.94 4.17
N ASP A 171 21.80 -9.68 5.33
CA ASP A 171 20.61 -10.38 5.83
C ASP A 171 19.45 -9.45 6.24
N ASP A 172 19.59 -8.13 6.07
CA ASP A 172 18.51 -7.20 6.45
C ASP A 172 17.53 -6.99 5.27
N ILE A 173 16.26 -6.76 5.58
CA ILE A 173 15.22 -6.54 4.57
C ILE A 173 15.27 -5.07 4.14
N PRO A 174 15.29 -4.74 2.83
CA PRO A 174 15.21 -3.36 2.37
C PRO A 174 14.00 -2.63 2.96
N GLN A 175 14.16 -1.36 3.29
CA GLN A 175 13.14 -0.62 4.02
C GLN A 175 12.70 0.64 3.28
N ALA A 176 11.44 1.02 3.46
CA ALA A 176 10.88 2.26 2.94
C ALA A 176 10.03 2.94 4.01
N LYS A 177 10.33 4.21 4.28
CA LYS A 177 9.56 5.02 5.22
C LYS A 177 8.44 5.76 4.51
N PHE A 178 7.23 5.73 5.07
CA PHE A 178 6.11 6.52 4.59
C PHE A 178 5.22 7.04 5.73
N THR A 179 4.72 8.26 5.62
CA THR A 179 3.81 8.85 6.61
C THR A 179 2.46 9.12 5.98
N PHE A 180 1.44 8.44 6.48
CA PHE A 180 0.05 8.73 6.12
C PHE A 180 -0.47 9.90 6.95
N ARG A 181 -1.27 10.75 6.32
CA ARG A 181 -1.96 11.86 6.96
C ARG A 181 -3.46 11.66 6.81
N LEU A 182 -4.20 11.74 7.92
CA LEU A 182 -5.66 11.66 7.97
C LEU A 182 -6.26 12.99 8.43
#